data_AF-A0AAD6FJW8-F1
#
_entry.id   AF-A0AAD6FJW8-F1
#
_cell.length_a   1.000
_cell.length_b   1.000
_cell.length_c   1.000
_cell.angle_alpha   90.00
_cell.angle_beta   90.00
_cell.angle_gamma   90.00
#
_symmetry.space_group_name_H-M   'P 1'
#
loop_
_entity.id
_entity.type
_entity.pdbx_description
1 polymer ?
#
loop_
_entity_poly.entity_id
_entity_poly.type
_entity_poly.pdbx_seq_one_letter_code
_entity_poly.pdbx_strand_id
1 'polypeptide(L)'
;MLNSLGIDKPRVHVILRDNARNMVKAMDDLEVTSVGCVAHTLQLAVHEGLLSQRSVIDALATTRKIVGHFKHSPLAYSRLEDIQKDLKMDVKRLQQDVQPASHTDSQPVDPDGEDS
;
A
#
# COMPACT_ATOMS: atom_id res chain seq x y z
N MET A 1 15.48 13.63 17.80
CA MET A 1 15.65 12.29 17.21
C MET A 1 17.12 11.93 16.97
N LEU A 2 17.90 12.67 16.18
CA LEU A 2 19.33 12.35 15.97
C LEU A 2 20.15 12.50 17.26
N ASN A 3 19.96 13.60 18.00
CA ASN A 3 20.62 13.83 19.29
C ASN A 3 20.26 12.76 20.35
N SER A 4 19.02 12.25 20.34
CA SER A 4 18.60 11.16 21.24
C SER A 4 19.20 9.80 20.85
N LEU A 5 19.67 9.66 19.61
CA LEU A 5 20.43 8.50 19.14
C LEU A 5 21.96 8.71 19.26
N GLY A 6 22.41 9.84 19.83
CA GLY A 6 23.83 10.18 19.93
C GLY A 6 24.50 10.48 18.57
N ILE A 7 23.70 10.85 17.56
CA ILE A 7 24.19 11.16 16.22
C ILE A 7 24.18 12.68 16.04
N ASP A 8 25.36 13.26 15.91
CA ASP A 8 25.50 14.68 15.61
C ASP A 8 25.12 14.94 14.14
N LYS A 9 24.31 15.98 13.90
CA LYS A 9 23.86 16.40 12.55
C LYS A 9 25.00 16.49 11.52
N PRO A 10 26.21 17.01 11.83
CA PRO A 10 27.31 17.09 10.87
C PRO A 10 27.85 15.73 10.40
N ARG A 11 27.56 14.63 11.12
CA ARG A 11 27.99 13.27 10.75
C ARG A 11 27.04 12.58 9.77
N VAL A 12 25.89 13.21 9.47
CA VAL A 12 24.89 12.68 8.55
C VAL A 12 25.14 13.26 7.15
N HIS A 13 25.59 12.43 6.22
CA HIS A 13 25.81 12.83 4.83
C HIS A 13 24.53 12.84 4.00
N VAL A 14 23.67 11.84 4.22
CA VAL A 14 22.39 11.71 3.51
C VAL A 14 21.42 10.86 4.34
N ILE A 15 20.14 11.21 4.29
CA ILE A 15 19.06 10.40 4.85
C ILE A 15 18.32 9.69 3.72
N LEU A 16 18.17 8.36 3.82
CA LEU A 16 17.27 7.60 2.96
C LEU A 16 15.86 7.68 3.55
N ARG A 17 14.90 8.18 2.78
CA ARG A 17 13.52 8.42 3.22
C ARG A 17 12.52 7.63 2.36
N ASP A 18 11.35 7.30 2.89
CA ASP A 18 10.22 6.89 2.05
C ASP A 18 9.70 8.09 1.24
N ASN A 19 9.07 7.87 0.08
CA ASN A 19 8.66 8.99 -0.77
C ASN A 19 7.36 9.70 -0.30
N ALA A 20 6.90 9.46 0.94
CA ALA A 20 5.72 10.13 1.44
C ALA A 20 5.98 11.64 1.57
N ARG A 21 4.95 12.45 1.26
CA ARG A 21 5.08 13.92 1.22
C ARG A 21 5.47 14.51 2.57
N ASN A 22 4.95 13.97 3.65
CA ASN A 22 5.31 14.37 5.01
C ASN A 22 6.81 14.13 5.30
N MET A 23 7.38 13.02 4.83
CA MET A 23 8.80 12.72 4.96
C MET A 23 9.65 13.61 4.06
N VAL A 24 9.16 13.99 2.88
CA VAL A 24 9.82 14.99 2.04
C VAL A 24 9.90 16.33 2.75
N LYS A 25 8.75 16.84 3.17
CA LYS A 25 8.66 18.12 3.87
C LYS A 25 9.49 18.14 5.15
N ALA A 26 9.48 17.07 5.94
CA ALA A 26 10.27 16.98 7.15
C ALA A 26 11.79 17.06 6.89
N MET A 27 12.29 16.50 5.79
CA MET A 27 13.71 16.62 5.44
C MET A 27 14.06 18.02 4.94
N ASP A 28 13.16 18.65 4.19
CA ASP A 28 13.31 20.02 3.72
C ASP A 28 13.32 21.00 4.90
N ASP A 29 12.37 20.87 5.83
CA ASP A 29 12.27 21.69 7.06
C ASP A 29 13.49 21.50 7.98
N LEU A 30 14.11 20.32 7.97
CA LEU A 30 15.33 20.03 8.74
C LEU A 30 16.61 20.46 8.02
N GLU A 31 16.52 20.93 6.77
CA GLU A 31 17.67 21.26 5.91
C GLU A 31 18.72 20.13 5.88
N VAL A 32 18.26 18.87 5.78
CA VAL A 32 19.15 17.71 5.68
C VAL A 32 19.05 17.12 4.29
N THR A 33 20.21 16.88 3.66
CA THR A 33 20.27 16.17 2.38
C THR A 33 19.62 14.80 2.51
N SER A 34 18.65 14.51 1.65
CA SER A 34 17.93 13.24 1.64
C SER A 34 17.71 12.69 0.24
N VAL A 35 17.55 11.38 0.15
CA VAL A 35 17.28 10.65 -1.10
C VAL A 35 16.09 9.72 -0.89
N GLY A 36 15.21 9.65 -1.89
CA GLY A 36 14.07 8.75 -1.88
C GLY A 36 14.47 7.29 -1.98
N CYS A 37 13.74 6.41 -1.30
CA CYS A 37 13.98 4.98 -1.33
C CYS A 37 13.63 4.39 -2.70
N VAL A 38 14.62 3.85 -3.40
CA VAL A 38 14.44 3.21 -4.71
C VAL A 38 13.48 2.02 -4.65
N ALA A 39 13.53 1.23 -3.56
CA ALA A 39 12.60 0.12 -3.37
C ALA A 39 11.14 0.60 -3.28
N HIS A 40 10.92 1.75 -2.62
CA HIS A 40 9.59 2.36 -2.56
C HIS A 40 9.16 2.90 -3.93
N THR A 41 10.05 3.57 -4.66
CA THR A 41 9.78 4.01 -6.04
C THR A 41 9.43 2.84 -6.96
N LEU A 42 10.15 1.72 -6.86
CA LEU A 42 9.88 0.52 -7.65
C LEU A 42 8.51 -0.09 -7.29
N GLN A 43 8.20 -0.19 -5.99
CA GLN A 43 6.90 -0.66 -5.53
C GLN A 43 5.76 0.18 -6.09
N LEU A 44 5.89 1.52 -6.08
CA LEU A 44 4.92 2.43 -6.68
C LEU A 44 4.79 2.20 -8.19
N ALA A 45 5.92 2.12 -8.92
CA ALA A 45 5.90 1.92 -10.36
C ALA A 45 5.23 0.60 -10.76
N VAL A 46 5.50 -0.49 -10.05
CA VAL A 46 4.85 -1.78 -10.27
C VAL A 46 3.35 -1.69 -9.96
N HIS A 47 2.98 -1.03 -8.86
CA HIS A 47 1.58 -0.89 -8.47
C HIS A 47 0.77 -0.08 -9.49
N GLU A 48 1.26 1.10 -9.88
CA GLU A 48 0.66 1.94 -10.91
C GLU A 48 0.60 1.21 -12.26
N GLY A 49 1.67 0.48 -12.62
CA GLY A 49 1.69 -0.34 -13.82
C GLY A 49 0.61 -1.43 -13.84
N LEU A 50 0.36 -2.09 -12.71
CA LEU A 50 -0.71 -3.08 -12.58
C LEU A 50 -2.10 -2.43 -12.59
N LEU A 51 -2.28 -1.33 -11.87
CA LEU A 51 -3.58 -0.64 -11.77
C LEU A 51 -3.93 0.22 -12.98
N SER A 52 -2.98 0.53 -13.86
CA SER A 52 -3.28 1.16 -15.15
C SER A 52 -4.00 0.21 -16.13
N GLN A 53 -3.98 -1.10 -15.86
CA GLN A 53 -4.57 -2.12 -16.71
C GLN A 53 -6.01 -2.40 -16.29
N ARG A 54 -6.98 -2.05 -17.14
CA ARG A 54 -8.42 -2.26 -16.85
C ARG A 54 -8.75 -3.73 -16.55
N SER A 55 -8.17 -4.67 -17.30
CA SER A 55 -8.38 -6.10 -17.09
C SER A 55 -7.98 -6.54 -15.67
N VAL A 56 -6.89 -5.98 -15.14
CA VAL A 56 -6.42 -6.27 -13.77
C VAL A 56 -7.39 -5.66 -12.76
N ILE A 57 -7.82 -4.41 -12.95
CA ILE A 57 -8.81 -3.77 -12.08
C ILE A 57 -10.12 -4.56 -12.03
N ASP A 58 -10.64 -4.97 -13.18
CA ASP A 58 -11.92 -5.69 -13.29
C ASP A 58 -11.83 -7.08 -12.61
N ALA A 59 -10.70 -7.78 -12.81
CA ALA A 59 -10.43 -9.05 -12.14
C ALA A 59 -10.34 -8.88 -10.61
N LEU A 60 -9.65 -7.84 -10.13
CA LEU A 60 -9.57 -7.52 -8.70
C LEU A 60 -10.95 -7.19 -8.14
N ALA A 61 -11.74 -6.37 -8.81
CA ALA A 61 -13.09 -6.00 -8.37
C ALA A 61 -14.00 -7.23 -8.27
N THR A 62 -13.95 -8.11 -9.26
CA THR A 62 -14.73 -9.37 -9.25
C THR A 62 -14.28 -10.29 -8.13
N THR A 63 -12.97 -10.48 -7.96
CA THR A 63 -12.41 -11.33 -6.90
C THR A 63 -12.75 -10.80 -5.51
N ARG A 64 -12.64 -9.49 -5.29
CA ARG A 64 -13.03 -8.82 -4.02
C ARG A 64 -14.51 -9.04 -3.70
N LYS A 65 -15.41 -8.98 -4.70
CA LYS A 65 -16.84 -9.27 -4.51
C LYS A 65 -17.08 -10.73 -4.08
N ILE A 66 -16.40 -11.68 -4.73
CA ILE A 66 -16.50 -13.10 -4.38
C ILE A 66 -16.02 -13.33 -2.95
N VAL A 67 -14.80 -12.91 -2.62
CA VAL A 67 -14.23 -13.09 -1.28
C VAL A 67 -15.07 -12.38 -0.22
N GLY A 68 -15.55 -11.18 -0.51
CA GLY A 68 -16.46 -10.43 0.36
C GLY A 68 -17.74 -11.20 0.68
N HIS A 69 -18.39 -11.78 -0.34
CA HIS A 69 -19.60 -12.61 -0.13
C HIS A 69 -19.36 -13.74 0.87
N PHE A 70 -18.30 -14.52 0.68
CA PHE A 70 -17.97 -15.63 1.57
C PHE A 70 -17.58 -15.15 2.98
N LYS A 71 -16.84 -14.04 3.11
CA LYS A 71 -16.49 -13.49 4.42
C LYS A 71 -17.71 -12.97 5.21
N HIS A 72 -18.72 -12.45 4.53
CA HIS A 72 -19.94 -11.94 5.16
C HIS A 72 -21.02 -13.00 5.42
N SER A 73 -20.94 -14.16 4.77
CA SER A 73 -21.92 -15.24 4.91
C SER A 73 -21.28 -16.48 5.56
N PRO A 74 -21.47 -16.67 6.88
CA PRO A 74 -20.98 -17.87 7.57
C PRO A 74 -21.49 -19.17 6.93
N LEU A 75 -22.73 -19.15 6.44
CA LEU A 75 -23.32 -20.29 5.73
C LEU A 75 -22.56 -20.60 4.44
N ALA A 76 -22.29 -19.59 3.60
CA ALA A 76 -21.55 -19.80 2.36
C ALA A 76 -20.13 -20.31 2.64
N TYR A 77 -19.48 -19.78 3.68
CA TYR A 77 -18.14 -20.24 4.08
C TYR A 77 -18.14 -21.68 4.57
N SER A 78 -19.12 -22.07 5.40
CA SER A 78 -19.28 -23.46 5.85
C SER A 78 -19.50 -24.41 4.69
N ARG A 79 -20.32 -24.02 3.69
CA ARG A 79 -20.55 -24.84 2.50
C ARG A 79 -19.30 -24.98 1.64
N LEU A 80 -18.52 -23.92 1.51
CA LEU A 80 -17.24 -23.99 0.82
C LEU A 80 -16.29 -24.99 1.50
N GLU A 81 -16.21 -24.96 2.84
CA GLU A 81 -15.42 -25.90 3.61
C GLU A 81 -15.90 -27.36 3.45
N ASP A 82 -17.21 -27.60 3.47
CA ASP A 82 -17.79 -28.92 3.22
C ASP A 82 -17.37 -29.46 1.84
N ILE A 83 -17.49 -28.64 0.80
CA ILE A 83 -17.10 -29.00 -0.58
C ILE A 83 -15.60 -29.30 -0.65
N GLN A 84 -14.74 -28.51 0.01
CA GLN A 84 -13.30 -28.77 0.03
C GLN A 84 -12.98 -30.12 0.68
N LYS A 85 -13.69 -30.49 1.76
CA LYS A 85 -13.55 -31.80 2.42
C LYS A 85 -14.02 -32.94 1.51
N ASP A 86 -15.17 -32.79 0.86
CA ASP A 86 -15.73 -33.79 -0.06
C ASP A 86 -14.79 -34.06 -1.24
N LEU A 87 -14.13 -33.01 -1.75
CA LEU A 87 -13.12 -33.11 -2.81
C LEU A 87 -11.74 -33.58 -2.30
N LYS A 88 -11.62 -33.90 -1.00
CA LYS A 88 -10.36 -34.29 -0.35
C LYS A 88 -9.24 -33.26 -0.55
N MET A 89 -9.61 -31.99 -0.63
CA MET A 89 -8.69 -30.87 -0.73
C MET A 89 -8.31 -30.39 0.67
N ASP A 90 -7.14 -29.78 0.77
CA ASP A 90 -6.80 -29.01 1.97
C ASP A 90 -7.77 -27.84 2.14
N VAL A 91 -8.29 -27.67 3.36
CA VAL A 91 -9.26 -26.61 3.68
C VAL A 91 -8.51 -25.29 3.78
N LYS A 92 -8.77 -24.43 2.81
CA LYS A 92 -8.11 -23.13 2.66
C LYS A 92 -9.07 -21.99 2.94
N ARG A 93 -8.58 -21.00 3.67
CA ARG A 93 -9.31 -19.76 3.90
C ARG A 93 -9.13 -18.80 2.73
N LEU A 94 -10.23 -18.18 2.29
CA LEU A 94 -10.16 -17.12 1.29
C LEU A 94 -9.41 -15.91 1.83
N GLN A 95 -8.34 -15.52 1.13
CA GLN A 95 -7.56 -14.34 1.42
C GLN A 95 -8.04 -13.18 0.57
N GLN A 96 -8.04 -11.98 1.16
CA GLN A 96 -8.38 -10.76 0.45
C GLN A 96 -7.10 -9.96 0.24
N ASP A 97 -6.99 -9.33 -0.92
CA ASP A 97 -5.91 -8.40 -1.15
C ASP A 97 -6.05 -7.20 -0.20
N VAL A 98 -4.91 -6.73 0.31
CA VAL A 98 -4.84 -5.55 1.17
C VAL A 98 -4.01 -4.53 0.41
N GLN A 99 -4.58 -3.35 0.20
CA GLN A 99 -3.78 -2.24 -0.32
C GLN A 99 -2.89 -1.73 0.82
N PRO A 100 -1.56 -1.65 0.63
CA PRO A 100 -0.71 -1.02 1.61
C PRO A 100 -1.10 0.46 1.75
N ALA A 101 -1.28 0.92 2.99
CA ALA A 101 -1.78 2.25 3.34
C ALA A 101 -0.91 3.44 2.86
N SER A 102 0.20 3.17 2.15
CA SER A 102 1.15 4.18 1.66
C SER A 102 0.67 4.98 0.45
N HIS A 103 -0.50 4.68 -0.13
CA HIS A 103 -0.95 5.29 -1.39
C HIS A 103 -1.76 6.60 -1.24
N THR A 104 -2.29 6.93 -0.06
CA THR A 104 -3.16 8.11 0.08
C THR A 104 -2.41 9.44 0.14
N ASP A 105 -1.13 9.45 0.53
CA ASP A 105 -0.36 10.70 0.69
C ASP A 105 0.33 11.19 -0.59
N SER A 106 0.18 10.49 -1.71
CA SER A 106 0.90 10.82 -2.96
C SER A 106 0.08 11.60 -3.98
N GLN A 107 -1.25 11.73 -3.82
CA GLN A 107 -2.06 12.46 -4.80
C GLN A 107 -1.66 13.96 -4.87
N PRO A 108 -1.47 14.53 -6.07
CA PRO A 108 -1.32 15.97 -6.24
C PRO A 108 -2.64 16.65 -5.87
N VAL A 109 -2.56 17.61 -4.93
CA VAL A 109 -3.60 18.63 -4.77
C VAL A 109 -3.33 19.65 -5.86
N ASP A 110 -4.29 19.88 -6.74
CA ASP A 110 -4.20 20.93 -7.77
C ASP A 110 -3.93 22.29 -7.08
N PRO A 111 -2.95 23.08 -7.55
CA PRO A 111 -2.63 24.37 -6.95
C PRO A 111 -3.67 25.47 -7.24
N ASP A 112 -4.67 25.22 -8.09
CA ASP A 112 -5.59 26.25 -8.60
C ASP A 112 -7.07 25.96 -8.25
N GLY A 113 -7.34 25.63 -6.99
CA GLY A 113 -8.70 25.66 -6.43
C GLY A 113 -8.99 27.05 -5.86
N GLU A 114 -9.42 27.99 -6.70
CA GLU A 114 -10.01 29.25 -6.25
C GLU A 114 -11.19 28.98 -5.30
N ASP A 115 -11.11 29.64 -4.15
CA ASP A 115 -12.15 29.72 -3.12
C ASP A 115 -13.37 30.45 -3.69
N SER A 116 -14.52 29.77 -3.73
CA SER A 116 -15.86 30.36 -3.87
C SER A 116 -16.92 29.42 -3.32
#